data_AF-A0A4Q0M4N3-F1
#
_entry.id   AF-A0A4Q0M4N3-F1
#
_cell.length_a   1.000
_cell.length_b   1.000
_cell.length_c   1.000
_cell.angle_alpha   90.00
_cell.angle_beta   90.00
_cell.angle_gamma   90.00
#
_symmetry.space_group_name_H-M   'P 1'
#
loop_
_entity.id
_entity.type
_entity.pdbx_description
1 polymer ?
#
loop_
_entity_poly.entity_id
_entity_poly.type
_entity_poly.pdbx_seq_one_letter_code
_entity_poly.pdbx_strand_id
1 'polypeptide(L)'
;MSKHAWPEKVVIHARSNPNRSSGRLAMRSQRLAEAGVGEARKRGLARLLLRWPSKRAELQRLAQNDPVTADLCEAYELACAAIDYWQRVAGGAAADRVIEYGSLATLVEEDILSRLH
;
A
#
# COMPACT_ATOMS: atom_id res chain seq x y z
N MET A 1 11.90 -76.03 -16.84
CA MET A 1 10.87 -75.49 -17.76
C MET A 1 10.73 -74.00 -17.48
N SER A 2 11.00 -73.14 -18.49
CA SER A 2 10.50 -71.77 -18.73
C SER A 2 10.49 -70.72 -17.60
N LYS A 3 10.73 -69.42 -17.80
CA LYS A 3 11.05 -68.54 -18.93
C LYS A 3 11.30 -67.15 -18.31
N HIS A 4 12.21 -66.40 -18.92
CA HIS A 4 12.27 -64.94 -19.13
C HIS A 4 11.73 -63.93 -18.10
N ALA A 5 12.54 -62.88 -17.93
CA ALA A 5 12.22 -61.48 -18.28
C ALA A 5 12.53 -60.50 -17.14
N TRP A 6 13.61 -59.73 -17.31
CA TRP A 6 13.68 -58.37 -16.79
C TRP A 6 12.86 -57.45 -17.72
N PRO A 7 12.25 -56.39 -17.17
CA PRO A 7 12.58 -55.09 -17.76
C PRO A 7 12.93 -54.03 -16.71
N GLU A 8 13.98 -53.29 -17.05
CA GLU A 8 14.38 -52.02 -16.46
C GLU A 8 13.20 -51.06 -16.36
N LYS A 9 12.85 -50.65 -15.15
CA LYS A 9 12.03 -49.46 -14.94
C LYS A 9 12.98 -48.26 -14.91
N VAL A 10 13.10 -47.58 -16.04
CA VAL A 10 13.62 -46.21 -16.09
C VAL A 10 12.68 -45.32 -15.30
N VAL A 11 13.01 -45.08 -14.03
CA VAL A 11 12.32 -44.09 -13.22
C VAL A 11 12.84 -42.72 -13.62
N ILE A 12 12.18 -42.08 -14.58
CA ILE A 12 12.36 -40.65 -14.84
C ILE A 12 11.87 -39.92 -13.59
N HIS A 13 12.80 -39.58 -12.70
CA HIS A 13 12.54 -38.59 -11.65
C HIS A 13 12.40 -37.24 -12.34
N ALA A 14 11.18 -36.91 -12.75
CA ALA A 14 10.78 -35.54 -13.01
C ALA A 14 10.98 -34.77 -11.68
N ARG A 15 12.13 -34.12 -11.53
CA ARG A 15 12.36 -33.14 -10.46
C ARG A 15 11.42 -31.97 -10.71
N SER A 16 10.19 -32.07 -10.22
CA SER A 16 9.32 -30.92 -10.02
C SER A 16 10.03 -29.99 -9.04
N ASN A 17 10.64 -28.93 -9.57
CA ASN A 17 11.34 -27.90 -8.81
C ASN A 17 10.29 -27.03 -8.08
N PRO A 18 10.17 -27.12 -6.74
CA PRO A 18 9.14 -26.40 -5.98
C PRO A 18 9.40 -24.88 -5.90
N ASN A 19 10.54 -24.38 -6.42
CA ASN A 19 10.93 -22.99 -6.27
C ASN A 19 10.33 -22.03 -7.34
N ARG A 20 9.77 -22.55 -8.45
CA ARG A 20 9.21 -21.69 -9.54
C ARG A 20 7.79 -21.15 -9.28
N SER A 21 7.04 -21.73 -8.37
CA SER A 21 5.70 -21.26 -7.96
C SER A 21 5.78 -20.23 -6.83
N SER A 22 6.75 -20.39 -5.92
CA SER A 22 6.99 -19.49 -4.78
C SER A 22 7.36 -18.07 -5.22
N GLY A 23 8.27 -17.93 -6.19
CA GLY A 23 8.67 -16.62 -6.72
C GLY A 23 7.53 -15.86 -7.43
N ARG A 24 6.60 -16.56 -8.08
CA ARG A 24 5.46 -15.93 -8.77
C ARG A 24 4.38 -15.40 -7.82
N LEU A 25 4.18 -16.08 -6.68
CA LEU A 25 3.26 -15.63 -5.64
C LEU A 25 3.83 -14.43 -4.87
N ALA A 26 5.12 -14.46 -4.53
CA ALA A 26 5.80 -13.34 -3.88
C ALA A 26 5.78 -12.06 -4.75
N MET A 27 6.13 -12.18 -6.04
CA MET A 27 6.09 -11.05 -7.00
C MET A 27 4.68 -10.48 -7.18
N ARG A 28 3.64 -11.33 -7.16
CA ARG A 28 2.24 -10.89 -7.25
C ARG A 28 1.80 -10.16 -5.98
N SER A 29 2.18 -10.65 -4.81
CA SER A 29 1.92 -10.00 -3.52
C SER A 29 2.56 -8.60 -3.47
N GLN A 30 3.80 -8.49 -3.94
CA GLN A 30 4.52 -7.23 -3.96
C GLN A 30 3.88 -6.20 -4.90
N ARG A 31 3.49 -6.61 -6.11
CA ARG A 31 2.76 -5.72 -7.05
C ARG A 31 1.43 -5.23 -6.52
N LEU A 32 0.71 -6.07 -5.75
CA LEU A 32 -0.56 -5.67 -5.14
C LEU A 32 -0.33 -4.63 -4.02
N ALA A 33 0.73 -4.79 -3.23
CA ALA A 33 1.11 -3.79 -2.22
C ALA A 33 1.51 -2.47 -2.88
N GLU A 34 2.34 -2.49 -3.93
CA GLU A 34 2.75 -1.30 -4.69
C GLU A 34 1.55 -0.60 -5.37
N ALA A 35 0.58 -1.37 -5.88
CA ALA A 35 -0.67 -0.80 -6.42
C ALA A 35 -1.51 -0.13 -5.32
N GLY A 36 -1.56 -0.73 -4.12
CA GLY A 36 -2.22 -0.15 -2.95
C GLY A 36 -1.58 1.17 -2.50
N VAL A 37 -0.25 1.22 -2.50
CA VAL A 37 0.56 2.43 -2.24
C VAL A 37 0.22 3.54 -3.24
N GLY A 38 0.21 3.23 -4.53
CA GLY A 38 -0.14 4.20 -5.58
C GLY A 38 -1.57 4.72 -5.47
N GLU A 39 -2.51 3.90 -5.01
CA GLU A 39 -3.90 4.29 -4.80
C GLU A 39 -4.08 5.17 -3.55
N ALA A 40 -3.38 4.84 -2.45
CA ALA A 40 -3.42 5.64 -1.23
C ALA A 40 -2.89 7.07 -1.47
N ARG A 41 -1.81 7.21 -2.24
CA ARG A 41 -1.27 8.52 -2.66
C ARG A 41 -2.31 9.38 -3.37
N LYS A 42 -3.03 8.79 -4.34
CA LYS A 42 -4.05 9.49 -5.12
C LYS A 42 -5.21 9.96 -4.26
N ARG A 43 -5.68 9.11 -3.34
CA ARG A 43 -6.76 9.46 -2.40
C ARG A 43 -6.34 10.56 -1.44
N GLY A 44 -5.11 10.49 -0.92
CA GLY A 44 -4.54 11.53 -0.06
C GLY A 44 -4.47 12.89 -0.76
N LEU A 45 -3.93 12.92 -1.98
CA LEU A 45 -3.93 14.13 -2.81
C LEU A 45 -5.36 14.64 -3.05
N ALA A 46 -6.30 13.77 -3.41
CA ALA A 46 -7.70 14.16 -3.63
C ALA A 46 -8.33 14.81 -2.38
N ARG A 47 -8.09 14.26 -1.19
CA ARG A 47 -8.56 14.83 0.07
C ARG A 47 -7.96 16.22 0.34
N LEU A 48 -6.66 16.40 0.10
CA LEU A 48 -5.98 17.69 0.23
C LEU A 48 -6.53 18.73 -0.76
N LEU A 49 -6.81 18.35 -2.01
CA LEU A 49 -7.41 19.24 -3.01
C LEU A 49 -8.83 19.69 -2.65
N LEU A 50 -9.60 18.83 -1.97
CA LEU A 50 -10.92 19.19 -1.44
C LEU A 50 -10.81 20.13 -0.25
N ARG A 51 -9.83 19.90 0.64
CA ARG A 51 -9.59 20.70 1.84
C ARG A 51 -9.02 22.08 1.53
N TRP A 52 -8.15 22.21 0.53
CA TRP A 52 -7.47 23.46 0.16
C TRP A 52 -7.79 23.88 -1.27
N PRO A 53 -9.01 24.39 -1.54
CA PRO A 53 -9.45 24.72 -2.89
C PRO A 53 -8.59 25.80 -3.57
N SER A 54 -8.06 26.76 -2.80
CA SER A 54 -7.20 27.84 -3.30
C SER A 54 -5.80 27.36 -3.71
N LYS A 55 -5.33 26.23 -3.18
CA LYS A 55 -3.97 25.69 -3.40
C LYS A 55 -3.93 24.50 -4.35
N ARG A 56 -5.04 24.18 -5.04
CA ARG A 56 -5.15 22.96 -5.87
C ARG A 56 -4.05 22.84 -6.92
N ALA A 57 -3.78 23.92 -7.64
CA ALA A 57 -2.77 23.92 -8.71
C ALA A 57 -1.36 23.71 -8.16
N GLU A 58 -1.04 24.31 -7.01
CA GLU A 58 0.26 24.15 -6.34
C GLU A 58 0.43 22.73 -5.79
N LEU A 59 -0.59 22.19 -5.10
CA LEU A 59 -0.59 20.83 -4.56
C LEU A 59 -0.47 19.76 -5.66
N GLN A 60 -1.17 19.91 -6.77
CA GLN A 60 -1.05 18.99 -7.92
C GLN A 60 0.36 19.02 -8.51
N ARG A 61 0.93 20.21 -8.69
CA ARG A 61 2.27 20.38 -9.22
C ARG A 61 3.32 19.81 -8.27
N LEU A 62 3.19 20.06 -6.97
CA LEU A 62 4.10 19.56 -5.95
C LEU A 62 4.08 18.04 -5.90
N ALA A 63 2.90 17.42 -5.84
CA ALA A 63 2.77 15.95 -5.81
C ALA A 63 3.28 15.24 -7.06
N GLN A 64 3.31 15.91 -8.22
CA GLN A 64 3.87 15.36 -9.46
C GLN A 64 5.40 15.44 -9.52
N ASN A 65 6.00 16.45 -8.88
CA ASN A 65 7.41 16.78 -9.02
C ASN A 65 8.25 16.41 -7.80
N ASP A 66 7.65 16.23 -6.63
CA ASP A 66 8.32 15.88 -5.38
C ASP A 66 7.87 14.49 -4.88
N PRO A 67 8.72 13.45 -5.00
CA PRO A 67 8.43 12.11 -4.48
C PRO A 67 8.13 12.10 -2.99
N VAL A 68 8.75 12.99 -2.20
CA VAL A 68 8.52 13.04 -0.76
C VAL A 68 7.12 13.58 -0.48
N THR A 69 6.62 14.55 -1.26
CA THR A 69 5.21 14.97 -1.17
C THR A 69 4.25 13.85 -1.58
N ALA A 70 4.63 13.01 -2.55
CA ALA A 70 3.81 11.84 -2.87
C ALA A 70 3.71 10.87 -1.68
N ASP A 71 4.80 10.63 -0.96
CA ASP A 71 4.81 9.81 0.26
C ASP A 71 4.00 10.47 1.40
N LEU A 72 4.05 11.80 1.53
CA LEU A 72 3.23 12.54 2.51
C LEU A 72 1.73 12.47 2.17
N CYS A 73 1.36 12.49 0.88
CA CYS A 73 -0.04 12.25 0.47
C CYS A 73 -0.52 10.87 0.94
N GLU A 74 0.31 9.84 0.85
CA GLU A 74 -0.01 8.51 1.35
C GLU A 74 -0.16 8.48 2.87
N ALA A 75 0.78 9.08 3.60
CA ALA A 75 0.71 9.17 5.06
C ALA A 75 -0.57 9.90 5.51
N TYR A 76 -0.93 10.99 4.83
CA TYR A 76 -2.16 11.73 5.08
C TYR A 76 -3.40 10.85 4.84
N GLU A 77 -3.44 10.10 3.75
CA GLU A 77 -4.53 9.16 3.47
C GLU A 77 -4.67 8.08 4.55
N LEU A 78 -3.55 7.50 5.00
CA LEU A 78 -3.56 6.47 6.04
C LEU A 78 -4.08 7.01 7.38
N ALA A 79 -3.69 8.23 7.75
CA ALA A 79 -4.20 8.89 8.95
C ALA A 79 -5.72 9.14 8.84
N CYS A 80 -6.18 9.70 7.71
CA CYS A 80 -7.61 9.91 7.49
C CYS A 80 -8.42 8.59 7.46
N ALA A 81 -7.89 7.54 6.83
CA ALA A 81 -8.55 6.23 6.83
C ALA A 81 -8.62 5.61 8.23
N ALA A 82 -7.60 5.81 9.08
CA ALA A 82 -7.62 5.38 10.47
C ALA A 82 -8.68 6.16 11.27
N ILE A 83 -8.79 7.48 11.08
CA ILE A 83 -9.85 8.30 11.68
C ILE A 83 -11.22 7.76 11.29
N ASP A 84 -11.47 7.55 9.99
CA ASP A 84 -12.75 7.03 9.47
C ASP A 84 -13.09 5.66 10.06
N TYR A 85 -12.08 4.82 10.29
CA TYR A 85 -12.25 3.51 10.94
C TYR A 85 -12.63 3.68 12.41
N TRP A 86 -11.86 4.43 13.19
CA TRP A 86 -12.08 4.56 14.63
C TRP A 86 -13.36 5.31 14.96
N GLN A 87 -13.81 6.24 14.12
CA GLN A 87 -15.12 6.89 14.26
C GLN A 87 -16.31 5.90 14.18
N ARG A 88 -16.13 4.75 13.51
CA ARG A 88 -17.17 3.71 13.38
C ARG A 88 -17.12 2.69 14.51
N VAL A 89 -16.03 2.64 15.27
CA VAL A 89 -15.84 1.69 16.37
C VAL A 89 -16.35 2.32 17.66
N ALA A 90 -17.18 1.59 18.41
CA ALA A 90 -17.67 2.03 19.72
C ALA A 90 -16.62 1.76 20.82
N GLY A 91 -16.44 2.73 21.74
CA GLY A 91 -15.64 2.56 22.96
C GLY A 91 -14.70 3.73 23.24
N GLY A 92 -14.28 3.89 24.50
CA GLY A 92 -13.42 5.01 24.92
C GLY A 92 -12.08 5.08 24.19
N ALA A 93 -11.44 3.93 23.94
CA ALA A 93 -10.19 3.87 23.19
C ALA A 93 -10.33 4.36 21.73
N ALA A 94 -11.52 4.30 21.14
CA ALA A 94 -11.75 4.79 19.79
C ALA A 94 -11.65 6.32 19.73
N ALA A 95 -12.12 7.03 20.76
CA ALA A 95 -12.03 8.48 20.84
C ALA A 95 -10.57 8.95 20.91
N ASP A 96 -9.74 8.29 21.74
CA ASP A 96 -8.31 8.60 21.87
C ASP A 96 -7.59 8.39 20.53
N ARG A 97 -7.91 7.32 19.80
CA ARG A 97 -7.34 7.05 18.47
C ARG A 97 -7.74 8.10 17.45
N VAL A 98 -9.00 8.55 17.44
CA VAL A 98 -9.43 9.64 16.55
C VAL A 98 -8.63 10.92 16.81
N ILE A 99 -8.37 11.26 18.07
CA ILE A 99 -7.56 12.43 18.44
C ILE A 99 -6.10 12.26 17.99
N GLU A 100 -5.51 11.10 18.24
CA GLU A 100 -4.13 10.78 17.87
C GLU A 100 -3.94 10.85 16.34
N TYR A 101 -4.76 10.15 15.57
CA TYR A 101 -4.68 10.17 14.11
C TYR A 101 -5.08 11.53 13.53
N GLY A 102 -5.97 12.28 14.18
CA GLY A 102 -6.28 13.67 13.83
C GLY A 102 -5.05 14.56 13.93
N SER A 103 -4.29 14.43 15.02
CA SER A 103 -3.04 15.17 15.22
C SER A 103 -2.00 14.80 14.17
N LEU A 104 -1.85 13.51 13.84
CA LEU A 104 -0.97 13.05 12.76
C LEU A 104 -1.38 13.61 11.39
N ALA A 105 -2.67 13.62 11.06
CA ALA A 105 -3.15 14.18 9.80
C ALA A 105 -2.84 15.68 9.69
N THR A 106 -3.00 16.43 10.79
CA THR A 106 -2.63 17.86 10.85
C THR A 106 -1.14 18.07 10.64
N LEU A 107 -0.27 17.32 11.31
CA LEU A 107 1.18 17.44 11.16
C LEU A 107 1.64 17.14 9.73
N VAL A 108 1.11 16.08 9.13
CA VAL A 108 1.42 15.73 7.73
C VAL A 108 0.91 16.83 6.78
N GLU A 109 -0.27 17.39 7.04
CA GLU A 109 -0.80 18.52 6.27
C GLU A 109 0.11 19.75 6.35
N GLU A 110 0.57 20.12 7.55
CA GLU A 110 1.50 21.22 7.76
C GLU A 110 2.83 21.01 7.02
N ASP A 111 3.38 19.79 7.07
CA ASP A 111 4.60 19.43 6.33
C ASP A 111 4.41 19.59 4.81
N ILE A 112 3.27 19.18 4.27
CA ILE A 112 2.96 19.37 2.84
C ILE A 112 2.82 20.86 2.51
N LEU A 113 2.10 21.62 3.33
CA LEU A 113 1.85 23.04 3.07
C LEU A 113 3.12 23.88 3.19
N SER A 114 4.06 23.50 4.05
CA SER A 114 5.36 24.17 4.21
C SER A 114 6.24 24.09 2.94
N ARG A 115 5.92 23.16 2.03
CA ARG A 115 6.61 22.94 0.76
C ARG A 115 5.95 23.65 -0.42
N LEU A 116 4.90 24.42 -0.18
CA LEU A 116 4.30 25.27 -1.20
C LEU A 116 5.08 26.61 -1.18
N HIS A 117 5.95 26.78 -2.17
CA HIS A 117 6.77 27.98 -2.37
C HIS A 117 6.19 28.85 -3.49
#